data_AF-A0A2P5LZT9-F1
#
_entry.id   AF-A0A2P5LZT9-F1
#
_cell.length_a   1.000
_cell.length_b   1.000
_cell.length_c   1.000
_cell.angle_alpha   90.00
_cell.angle_beta   90.00
_cell.angle_gamma   90.00
#
_symmetry.space_group_name_H-M   'P 1'
#
loop_
_entity.id
_entity.type
_entity.pdbx_description
1 polymer ?
#
loop_
_entity_poly.entity_id
_entity_poly.type
_entity_poly.pdbx_seq_one_letter_code
_entity_poly.pdbx_strand_id
1 'polypeptide(L)'
;MREQGAEGSGGLVAFDAIAAGEKPDIRAVKRISPVEYRLIELAGGADQSTIVEKASPAVVAALAQDRSTGAERRTVAGEAAIKLNAIAPLELAEIYRQARVGESADALLPRAAKGSVPAKMDTARAGLTGRVELFNAAEAERTPLKKARLIRAFLDDARRAGLYLPALEMMATAAATVTPAVEIGWFAETAIEVALAAKDYERARTWVRFAAGADPVGSDARAGPLGHWLALADIADSTRSAGRGESLASVEELALRGRFGADLLHRLAAVLDALDYNVPIPLWEAASRTPQPAGGHLPETGVLSELLDASKKKEFGHTVLIAMKAMGPNGAEGAHMIALGDSIRALKRAGLEPDARRLGFEALFASWPRSAAY
;
A
#
# COMPACT_ATOMS: atom_id res chain seq x y z
N MET A 1 22.13 37.84 13.79
CA MET A 1 21.28 36.81 13.15
C MET A 1 21.26 35.45 13.85
N ARG A 2 22.17 35.14 14.80
CA ARG A 2 22.12 33.89 15.59
C ARG A 2 21.03 33.85 16.69
N GLU A 3 20.31 34.94 16.93
CA GLU A 3 19.44 35.08 18.12
C GLU A 3 17.93 34.90 17.86
N GLN A 4 17.51 34.39 16.70
CA GLN A 4 16.09 34.13 16.43
C GLN A 4 15.88 32.72 15.84
N GLY A 5 15.80 31.70 16.70
CA GLY A 5 15.20 30.40 16.39
C GLY A 5 15.82 29.58 15.24
N ALA A 6 16.99 29.96 14.74
CA ALA A 6 17.55 29.44 13.50
C ALA A 6 18.52 28.25 13.69
N GLU A 7 18.58 27.67 14.88
CA GLU A 7 19.32 26.43 15.12
C GLU A 7 18.68 25.29 14.31
N GLY A 8 19.42 24.81 13.30
CA GLY A 8 19.00 23.71 12.43
C GLY A 8 18.24 24.12 11.16
N SER A 9 18.28 25.39 10.74
CA SER A 9 17.77 25.80 9.42
C SER A 9 18.70 25.32 8.30
N GLY A 10 18.13 24.64 7.29
CA GLY A 10 18.89 24.21 6.12
C GLY A 10 19.37 25.37 5.25
N GLY A 11 18.65 26.49 5.25
CA GLY A 11 19.03 27.69 4.51
C GLY A 11 20.32 28.32 5.05
N LEU A 12 20.47 28.42 6.37
CA LEU A 12 21.72 28.94 6.97
C LEU A 12 22.91 28.03 6.69
N VAL A 13 22.74 26.72 6.83
CA VAL A 13 23.77 25.73 6.49
C VAL A 13 24.22 25.89 5.03
N ALA A 14 23.28 26.10 4.12
CA ALA A 14 23.61 26.33 2.71
C ALA A 14 24.35 27.65 2.47
N PHE A 15 23.95 28.74 3.13
CA PHE A 15 24.65 30.03 3.00
C PHE A 15 26.06 29.99 3.56
N ASP A 16 26.26 29.35 4.71
CA ASP A 16 27.59 29.17 5.31
C ASP A 16 28.48 28.33 4.38
N ALA A 17 27.94 27.26 3.79
CA ALA A 17 28.65 26.42 2.83
C ALA A 17 29.03 27.17 1.54
N ILE A 18 28.13 27.99 0.99
CA ILE A 18 28.40 28.86 -0.17
C ILE A 18 29.51 29.87 0.16
N ALA A 19 29.46 30.49 1.33
CA ALA A 19 30.46 31.47 1.76
C ALA A 19 31.84 30.82 1.99
N ALA A 20 31.87 29.57 2.48
CA ALA A 20 33.08 28.81 2.71
C ALA A 20 33.61 28.10 1.44
N GLY A 21 32.80 27.97 0.38
CA GLY A 21 33.14 27.15 -0.79
C GLY A 21 33.13 25.64 -0.50
N GLU A 22 32.39 25.22 0.52
CA GLU A 22 32.30 23.82 0.98
C GLU A 22 30.93 23.21 0.66
N LYS A 23 30.78 21.90 0.87
CA LYS A 23 29.47 21.23 0.76
C LYS A 23 28.67 21.42 2.06
N PRO A 24 27.35 21.65 1.97
CA PRO A 24 26.50 21.82 3.15
C PRO A 24 26.42 20.53 4.00
N ASP A 25 26.72 20.66 5.31
CA ASP A 25 26.49 19.60 6.30
C ASP A 25 25.08 19.67 6.89
N ILE A 26 24.18 18.87 6.32
CA ILE A 26 22.75 18.90 6.68
C ILE A 26 22.38 17.94 7.82
N ARG A 27 23.34 17.32 8.52
CA ARG A 27 23.06 16.32 9.56
C ARG A 27 22.19 16.87 10.70
N ALA A 28 22.44 18.11 11.11
CA ALA A 28 21.70 18.79 12.17
C ALA A 28 20.37 19.42 11.71
N VAL A 29 20.11 19.47 10.39
CA VAL A 29 18.87 20.06 9.85
C VAL A 29 17.69 19.17 10.18
N LYS A 30 16.62 19.73 10.75
CA LYS A 30 15.44 18.95 11.14
C LYS A 30 14.50 18.68 9.96
N ARG A 31 14.33 19.68 9.10
CA ARG A 31 13.44 19.62 7.94
C ARG A 31 13.98 20.49 6.82
N ILE A 32 13.79 20.06 5.58
CA ILE A 32 14.18 20.78 4.37
C ILE A 32 12.92 21.17 3.61
N SER A 33 12.63 22.47 3.57
CA SER A 33 11.59 23.07 2.72
C SER A 33 12.04 23.18 1.26
N PRO A 34 11.14 23.45 0.30
CA PRO A 34 11.52 23.64 -1.11
C PRO A 34 12.57 24.72 -1.35
N VAL A 35 12.49 25.84 -0.62
CA VAL A 35 13.45 26.93 -0.74
C VAL A 35 14.81 26.51 -0.18
N GLU A 36 14.84 25.88 0.99
CA GLU A 36 16.08 25.38 1.60
C GLU A 36 16.74 24.30 0.75
N TYR A 37 15.95 23.40 0.15
CA TYR A 37 16.45 22.41 -0.80
C TYR A 37 17.18 23.07 -1.96
N ARG A 38 16.59 24.14 -2.55
CA ARG A 38 17.22 24.82 -3.68
C ARG A 38 18.52 25.52 -3.28
N LEU A 39 18.58 26.10 -2.09
CA LEU A 39 19.81 26.69 -1.54
C LEU A 39 20.90 25.63 -1.33
N ILE A 40 20.53 24.46 -0.79
CA ILE A 40 21.44 23.32 -0.60
C ILE A 40 22.01 22.84 -1.95
N GLU A 41 21.18 22.73 -2.99
CA GLU A 41 21.65 22.37 -4.34
C GLU A 41 22.61 23.43 -4.92
N LEU A 42 22.31 24.72 -4.73
CA LEU A 42 23.20 25.81 -5.14
C LEU A 42 24.55 25.79 -4.40
N ALA A 43 24.56 25.31 -3.15
CA ALA A 43 25.76 25.10 -2.33
C ALA A 43 26.56 23.84 -2.72
N GLY A 44 26.22 23.16 -3.82
CA GLY A 44 26.91 21.95 -4.28
C GLY A 44 26.27 20.63 -3.83
N GLY A 45 25.10 20.69 -3.19
CA GLY A 45 24.29 19.53 -2.81
C GLY A 45 24.82 18.75 -1.59
N ALA A 46 24.02 17.80 -1.13
CA ALA A 46 24.33 16.92 -0.01
C ALA A 46 24.04 15.45 -0.35
N ASP A 47 24.32 14.55 0.60
CA ASP A 47 23.93 13.14 0.47
C ASP A 47 22.42 13.01 0.27
N GLN A 48 22.03 12.21 -0.72
CA GLN A 48 20.66 12.20 -1.19
C GLN A 48 19.71 11.45 -0.25
N SER A 49 20.17 10.35 0.38
CA SER A 49 19.39 9.68 1.40
C SER A 49 19.08 10.61 2.57
N THR A 50 20.06 11.41 2.97
CA THR A 50 19.90 12.42 4.03
C THR A 50 18.94 13.54 3.61
N ILE A 51 18.98 13.99 2.34
CA ILE A 51 18.02 14.96 1.80
C ILE A 51 16.60 14.40 1.87
N VAL A 52 16.37 13.18 1.37
CA VAL A 52 15.03 12.58 1.30
C VAL A 52 14.48 12.32 2.70
N GLU A 53 15.32 11.89 3.66
CA GLU A 53 14.91 11.68 5.06
C GLU A 53 14.40 12.96 5.72
N LYS A 54 15.05 14.10 5.44
CA LYS A 54 14.74 15.40 6.06
C LYS A 54 13.78 16.25 5.22
N ALA A 55 13.50 15.86 3.98
CA ALA A 55 12.70 16.62 3.05
C ALA A 55 11.24 16.73 3.49
N SER A 56 10.65 17.91 3.29
CA SER A 56 9.20 18.05 3.34
C SER A 56 8.53 17.21 2.23
N PRO A 57 7.26 16.77 2.40
CA PRO A 57 6.56 15.98 1.37
C PRO A 57 6.57 16.62 -0.02
N ALA A 58 6.47 17.96 -0.08
CA ALA A 58 6.55 18.70 -1.34
C ALA A 58 7.91 18.55 -2.05
N VAL A 59 9.01 18.54 -1.30
CA VAL A 59 10.36 18.32 -1.84
C VAL A 59 10.52 16.88 -2.33
N VAL A 60 10.06 15.91 -1.55
CA VAL A 60 10.11 14.48 -1.93
C VAL A 60 9.33 14.24 -3.22
N ALA A 61 8.12 14.79 -3.33
CA ALA A 61 7.29 14.70 -4.53
C ALA A 61 7.97 15.33 -5.76
N ALA A 62 8.51 16.55 -5.60
CA ALA A 62 9.21 17.25 -6.67
C ALA A 62 10.43 16.46 -7.17
N LEU A 63 11.22 15.90 -6.25
CA LEU A 63 12.39 15.07 -6.58
C LEU A 63 12.03 13.80 -7.35
N ALA A 64 10.90 13.16 -7.03
CA ALA A 64 10.45 11.96 -7.74
C ALA A 64 10.01 12.27 -9.19
N GLN A 65 9.36 13.42 -9.39
CA GLN A 65 8.75 13.82 -10.66
C GLN A 65 9.71 14.57 -11.60
N ASP A 66 10.75 15.21 -11.07
CA ASP A 66 11.71 15.98 -11.86
C ASP A 66 12.59 15.07 -12.73
N ARG A 67 12.29 15.01 -14.04
CA ARG A 67 13.05 14.20 -15.01
C ARG A 67 14.48 14.69 -15.26
N SER A 68 14.82 15.93 -14.88
CA SER A 68 16.20 16.43 -14.98
C SER A 68 17.09 15.85 -13.88
N THR A 69 16.49 15.36 -12.80
CA THR A 69 17.17 14.65 -11.73
C THR A 69 17.53 13.23 -12.20
N GLY A 70 18.76 12.78 -11.93
CA GLY A 70 19.26 11.47 -12.37
C GLY A 70 18.40 10.30 -11.88
N ALA A 71 18.37 9.20 -12.64
CA ALA A 71 17.46 8.07 -12.39
C ALA A 71 17.59 7.48 -10.99
N GLU A 72 18.82 7.28 -10.50
CA GLU A 72 19.06 6.80 -9.13
C GLU A 72 18.39 7.71 -8.09
N ARG A 73 18.52 9.03 -8.27
CA ARG A 73 17.95 9.98 -7.33
C ARG A 73 16.43 9.93 -7.32
N ARG A 74 15.83 9.83 -8.50
CA ARG A 74 14.39 9.68 -8.63
C ARG A 74 13.87 8.39 -8.04
N THR A 75 14.63 7.29 -8.09
CA THR A 75 14.24 6.02 -7.46
C THR A 75 14.14 6.16 -5.94
N VAL A 76 15.17 6.75 -5.30
CA VAL A 76 15.16 6.97 -3.84
C VAL A 76 14.00 7.90 -3.43
N ALA A 77 13.82 9.01 -4.15
CA ALA A 77 12.71 9.92 -3.89
C ALA A 77 11.34 9.31 -4.20
N GLY A 78 11.24 8.46 -5.23
CA GLY A 78 10.00 7.78 -5.63
C GLY A 78 9.47 6.85 -4.54
N GLU A 79 10.33 6.03 -3.94
CA GLU A 79 9.91 5.18 -2.81
C GLU A 79 9.54 5.97 -1.55
N ALA A 80 10.17 7.12 -1.32
CA ALA A 80 9.74 8.00 -0.23
C ALA A 80 8.41 8.69 -0.56
N ALA A 81 8.21 9.11 -1.82
CA ALA A 81 7.01 9.80 -2.28
C ALA A 81 5.77 8.88 -2.22
N ILE A 82 5.90 7.61 -2.60
CA ILE A 82 4.78 6.66 -2.55
C ILE A 82 4.32 6.41 -1.11
N LYS A 83 5.24 6.38 -0.13
CA LYS A 83 4.90 6.25 1.30
C LYS A 83 4.14 7.46 1.85
N LEU A 84 4.30 8.60 1.20
CA LEU A 84 3.58 9.84 1.51
C LEU A 84 2.31 10.01 0.67
N ASN A 85 1.94 9.01 -0.15
CA ASN A 85 0.86 9.10 -1.15
C ASN A 85 1.01 10.32 -2.08
N ALA A 86 2.25 10.74 -2.35
CA ALA A 86 2.55 11.93 -3.15
C ALA A 86 2.70 11.63 -4.65
N ILE A 87 2.85 10.35 -5.01
CA ILE A 87 2.85 9.84 -6.38
C ILE A 87 1.99 8.57 -6.44
N ALA A 88 1.50 8.21 -7.63
CA ALA A 88 0.76 6.98 -7.83
C ALA A 88 1.69 5.76 -7.98
N PRO A 89 1.24 4.53 -7.67
CA PRO A 89 2.05 3.32 -7.85
C PRO A 89 2.58 3.15 -9.28
N LEU A 90 1.78 3.49 -10.29
CA LEU A 90 2.20 3.41 -11.71
C LEU A 90 3.26 4.46 -12.08
N GLU A 91 3.34 5.59 -11.37
CA GLU A 91 4.42 6.57 -11.53
C GLU A 91 5.72 6.02 -10.96
N LEU A 92 5.67 5.29 -9.84
CA LEU A 92 6.84 4.57 -9.29
C LEU A 92 7.30 3.46 -10.23
N ALA A 93 6.37 2.71 -10.83
CA ALA A 93 6.70 1.73 -11.87
C ALA A 93 7.46 2.38 -13.04
N GLU A 94 7.04 3.58 -13.45
CA GLU A 94 7.72 4.32 -14.51
C GLU A 94 9.13 4.78 -14.11
N ILE A 95 9.31 5.21 -12.85
CA ILE A 95 10.64 5.50 -12.31
C ILE A 95 11.53 4.24 -12.36
N TYR A 96 11.00 3.06 -12.01
CA TYR A 96 11.76 1.80 -12.02
C TYR A 96 12.15 1.36 -13.43
N ARG A 97 11.23 1.50 -14.40
CA ARG A 97 11.50 1.25 -15.82
C ARG A 97 12.64 2.13 -16.34
N GLN A 98 12.70 3.38 -15.91
CA GLN A 98 13.73 4.33 -16.34
C GLN A 98 15.08 4.09 -15.67
N ALA A 99 15.09 3.59 -14.44
CA ALA A 99 16.32 3.22 -13.74
C ALA A 99 17.03 1.99 -14.35
N ARG A 100 16.28 1.14 -15.09
CA ARG A 100 16.69 -0.07 -15.83
C ARG A 100 18.04 -0.66 -15.38
N VAL A 101 17.96 -1.61 -14.45
CA VAL A 101 19.13 -2.39 -14.00
C VAL A 101 19.05 -3.78 -14.62
N GLY A 102 20.09 -4.16 -15.35
CA GLY A 102 20.10 -5.36 -16.20
C GLY A 102 20.67 -6.58 -15.50
N GLU A 103 19.86 -7.29 -14.71
CA GLU A 103 20.22 -8.59 -14.13
C GLU A 103 19.22 -9.68 -14.59
N SER A 104 19.72 -10.87 -14.89
CA SER A 104 18.88 -11.96 -15.42
C SER A 104 18.09 -12.64 -14.30
N ALA A 105 16.93 -13.23 -14.66
CA ALA A 105 16.09 -13.97 -13.72
C ALA A 105 16.86 -15.08 -12.97
N ASP A 106 17.78 -15.75 -13.67
CA ASP A 106 18.54 -16.88 -13.12
C ASP A 106 19.58 -16.43 -12.06
N ALA A 107 20.05 -15.18 -12.12
CA ALA A 107 20.90 -14.59 -11.08
C ALA A 107 20.07 -14.04 -9.91
N LEU A 108 18.90 -13.43 -10.20
CA LEU A 108 18.07 -12.76 -9.20
C LEU A 108 17.32 -13.73 -8.27
N LEU A 109 16.73 -14.81 -8.81
CA LEU A 109 15.88 -15.71 -8.03
C LEU A 109 16.61 -16.41 -6.87
N PRO A 110 17.83 -16.95 -7.05
CA PRO A 110 18.60 -17.50 -5.93
C PRO A 110 18.96 -16.47 -4.86
N ARG A 111 19.19 -15.21 -5.25
CA ARG A 111 19.49 -14.11 -4.33
C ARG A 111 18.28 -13.72 -3.51
N ALA A 112 17.11 -13.62 -4.16
CA ALA A 112 15.84 -13.35 -3.48
C ALA A 112 15.48 -14.46 -2.49
N ALA A 113 15.67 -15.73 -2.87
CA ALA A 113 15.39 -16.88 -2.01
C ALA A 113 16.26 -16.93 -0.74
N LYS A 114 17.48 -16.38 -0.78
CA LYS A 114 18.40 -16.32 0.37
C LYS A 114 18.04 -15.28 1.41
N GLY A 115 17.01 -14.45 1.17
CA GLY A 115 16.56 -13.43 2.13
C GLY A 115 17.72 -12.60 2.66
N SER A 116 18.35 -11.78 1.82
CA SER A 116 19.62 -11.13 2.19
C SER A 116 19.53 -10.19 3.41
N VAL A 117 19.98 -10.68 4.58
CA VAL A 117 21.07 -10.22 5.49
C VAL A 117 20.96 -8.79 6.11
N PRO A 118 21.37 -8.57 7.39
CA PRO A 118 20.76 -7.58 8.31
C PRO A 118 21.27 -6.12 8.20
N ALA A 119 20.44 -5.25 8.77
CA ALA A 119 20.49 -3.79 8.88
C ALA A 119 21.89 -3.17 9.05
N LYS A 120 22.40 -2.57 7.98
CA LYS A 120 23.36 -1.44 7.98
C LYS A 120 22.94 -0.45 6.89
N MET A 121 23.36 0.81 6.93
CA MET A 121 22.87 1.85 6.00
C MET A 121 23.06 1.49 4.50
N ASP A 122 24.09 0.69 4.17
CA ASP A 122 24.32 0.14 2.83
C ASP A 122 23.24 -0.87 2.38
N THR A 123 22.50 -1.50 3.31
CA THR A 123 21.44 -2.47 3.00
C THR A 123 20.17 -1.81 2.49
N ALA A 124 19.90 -0.55 2.86
CA ALA A 124 18.73 0.17 2.36
C ALA A 124 18.88 0.46 0.85
N ARG A 125 20.06 0.94 0.44
CA ARG A 125 20.38 1.16 -0.98
C ARG A 125 20.48 -0.15 -1.75
N ALA A 126 21.11 -1.18 -1.18
CA ALA A 126 21.15 -2.51 -1.81
C ALA A 126 19.74 -3.12 -1.97
N GLY A 127 18.86 -2.96 -0.98
CA GLY A 127 17.47 -3.39 -1.04
C GLY A 127 16.68 -2.65 -2.13
N LEU A 128 16.87 -1.33 -2.24
CA LEU A 128 16.27 -0.53 -3.32
C LEU A 128 16.69 -1.03 -4.70
N THR A 129 18.00 -1.19 -4.93
CA THR A 129 18.53 -1.71 -6.20
C THR A 129 17.95 -3.09 -6.52
N GLY A 130 17.91 -3.98 -5.52
CA GLY A 130 17.33 -5.31 -5.67
C GLY A 130 15.85 -5.28 -6.07
N ARG A 131 15.05 -4.35 -5.53
CA ARG A 131 13.63 -4.19 -5.95
C ARG A 131 13.50 -3.71 -7.37
N VAL A 132 14.32 -2.76 -7.79
CA VAL A 132 14.32 -2.25 -9.17
C VAL A 132 14.69 -3.37 -10.15
N GLU A 133 15.68 -4.18 -9.83
CA GLU A 133 16.08 -5.34 -10.65
C GLU A 133 14.97 -6.39 -10.75
N LEU A 134 14.35 -6.76 -9.61
CA LEU A 134 13.25 -7.72 -9.58
C LEU A 134 12.02 -7.23 -10.37
N PHE A 135 11.68 -5.95 -10.23
CA PHE A 135 10.61 -5.31 -11.00
C PHE A 135 10.89 -5.41 -12.51
N ASN A 136 12.07 -4.95 -12.95
CA ASN A 136 12.44 -4.94 -14.36
C ASN A 136 12.49 -6.35 -14.95
N ALA A 137 12.99 -7.33 -14.19
CA ALA A 137 13.03 -8.73 -14.60
C ALA A 137 11.62 -9.32 -14.72
N ALA A 138 10.71 -9.03 -13.79
CA ALA A 138 9.32 -9.51 -13.83
C ALA A 138 8.55 -8.96 -15.06
N GLU A 139 8.76 -7.69 -15.41
CA GLU A 139 8.17 -7.10 -16.62
C GLU A 139 8.72 -7.76 -17.90
N ALA A 140 10.05 -7.97 -17.97
CA ALA A 140 10.73 -8.48 -19.17
C ALA A 140 10.60 -10.00 -19.41
N GLU A 141 10.43 -10.79 -18.36
CA GLU A 141 10.33 -12.25 -18.46
C GLU A 141 9.14 -12.68 -19.32
N ARG A 142 9.26 -13.78 -20.06
CA ARG A 142 8.20 -14.30 -20.94
C ARG A 142 7.67 -15.66 -20.50
N THR A 143 8.47 -16.42 -19.76
CA THR A 143 8.12 -17.74 -19.25
C THR A 143 7.17 -17.58 -18.07
N PRO A 144 5.92 -18.10 -18.12
CA PRO A 144 4.94 -17.90 -17.05
C PRO A 144 5.44 -18.30 -15.66
N LEU A 145 6.13 -19.44 -15.55
CA LEU A 145 6.68 -19.94 -14.29
C LEU A 145 7.77 -19.01 -13.71
N LYS A 146 8.73 -18.57 -14.54
CA LYS A 146 9.79 -17.64 -14.07
C LYS A 146 9.20 -16.28 -13.74
N LYS A 147 8.24 -15.79 -14.53
CA LYS A 147 7.54 -14.52 -14.28
C LYS A 147 6.80 -14.56 -12.94
N ALA A 148 6.03 -15.61 -12.66
CA ALA A 148 5.35 -15.76 -11.38
C ALA A 148 6.32 -15.72 -10.18
N ARG A 149 7.49 -16.38 -10.30
CA ARG A 149 8.53 -16.35 -9.25
C ARG A 149 9.15 -14.97 -9.06
N LEU A 150 9.41 -14.24 -10.15
CA LEU A 150 9.95 -12.87 -10.09
C LEU A 150 8.96 -11.88 -9.49
N ILE A 151 7.68 -11.96 -9.90
CA ILE A 151 6.60 -11.17 -9.30
C ILE A 151 6.54 -11.44 -7.80
N ARG A 152 6.54 -12.71 -7.39
CA ARG A 152 6.50 -13.06 -5.96
C ARG A 152 7.71 -12.51 -5.21
N ALA A 153 8.92 -12.68 -5.74
CA ALA A 153 10.15 -12.19 -5.14
C ALA A 153 10.15 -10.66 -4.99
N PHE A 154 9.71 -9.93 -6.02
CA PHE A 154 9.54 -8.47 -5.97
C PHE A 154 8.56 -8.06 -4.86
N LEU A 155 7.42 -8.72 -4.79
CA LEU A 155 6.37 -8.41 -3.82
C LEU A 155 6.78 -8.71 -2.38
N ASP A 156 7.52 -9.81 -2.15
CA ASP A 156 8.05 -10.15 -0.83
C ASP A 156 9.13 -9.12 -0.39
N ASP A 157 9.98 -8.64 -1.31
CA ASP A 157 10.92 -7.57 -0.99
C ASP A 157 10.22 -6.23 -0.71
N ALA A 158 9.25 -5.85 -1.56
CA ALA A 158 8.46 -4.65 -1.37
C ALA A 158 7.65 -4.67 -0.05
N ARG A 159 7.16 -5.85 0.37
CA ARG A 159 6.49 -6.00 1.67
C ARG A 159 7.42 -5.65 2.83
N ARG A 160 8.67 -6.15 2.82
CA ARG A 160 9.68 -5.80 3.83
C ARG A 160 10.02 -4.31 3.85
N ALA A 161 9.87 -3.63 2.71
CA ALA A 161 10.05 -2.19 2.59
C ALA A 161 8.82 -1.34 2.97
N GLY A 162 7.68 -1.97 3.32
CA GLY A 162 6.42 -1.29 3.62
C GLY A 162 5.70 -0.76 2.37
N LEU A 163 5.91 -1.39 1.21
CA LEU A 163 5.42 -0.96 -0.10
C LEU A 163 4.48 -1.99 -0.75
N TYR A 164 3.89 -2.89 0.04
CA TYR A 164 3.22 -4.07 -0.49
C TYR A 164 2.06 -3.75 -1.44
N LEU A 165 1.09 -2.92 -1.00
CA LEU A 165 -0.07 -2.56 -1.81
C LEU A 165 0.31 -1.78 -3.09
N PRO A 166 1.17 -0.73 -3.03
CA PRO A 166 1.69 -0.11 -4.24
C PRO A 166 2.39 -1.10 -5.18
N ALA A 167 3.20 -2.02 -4.64
CA ALA A 167 3.93 -3.01 -5.44
C ALA A 167 3.00 -4.00 -6.16
N LEU A 168 1.87 -4.37 -5.55
CA LEU A 168 0.83 -5.16 -6.21
C LEU A 168 0.28 -4.43 -7.45
N GLU A 169 -0.04 -3.14 -7.33
CA GLU A 169 -0.52 -2.33 -8.46
C GLU A 169 0.54 -2.16 -9.54
N MET A 170 1.80 -1.96 -9.16
CA MET A 170 2.94 -1.92 -10.09
C MET A 170 3.07 -3.21 -10.90
N MET A 171 2.71 -4.36 -10.33
CA MET A 171 2.78 -5.67 -10.98
C MET A 171 1.54 -6.03 -11.80
N ALA A 172 0.51 -5.19 -11.84
CA ALA A 172 -0.76 -5.49 -12.50
C ALA A 172 -0.57 -5.96 -13.96
N THR A 173 0.17 -5.19 -14.77
CA THR A 173 0.42 -5.51 -16.18
C THR A 173 1.25 -6.79 -16.35
N ALA A 174 2.28 -6.98 -15.51
CA ALA A 174 3.12 -8.18 -15.59
C ALA A 174 2.32 -9.43 -15.22
N ALA A 175 1.61 -9.40 -14.09
CA ALA A 175 0.72 -10.48 -13.65
C ALA A 175 -0.42 -10.73 -14.65
N ALA A 176 -0.82 -9.69 -15.41
CA ALA A 176 -1.86 -9.82 -16.42
C ALA A 176 -1.51 -10.80 -17.55
N THR A 177 -0.22 -11.07 -17.76
CA THR A 177 0.27 -12.02 -18.75
C THR A 177 0.38 -13.46 -18.22
N VAL A 178 0.20 -13.67 -16.92
CA VAL A 178 0.25 -14.99 -16.29
C VAL A 178 -1.17 -15.59 -16.27
N THR A 179 -1.37 -16.67 -17.03
CA THR A 179 -2.65 -17.39 -17.12
C THR A 179 -2.67 -18.56 -16.14
N PRO A 180 -3.80 -18.86 -15.47
CA PRO A 180 -3.90 -20.00 -14.55
C PRO A 180 -3.48 -21.33 -15.21
N ALA A 181 -2.58 -22.05 -14.55
CA ALA A 181 -2.10 -23.37 -14.95
C ALA A 181 -1.64 -24.15 -13.70
N VAL A 182 -1.70 -25.48 -13.76
CA VAL A 182 -1.45 -26.35 -12.59
C VAL A 182 -0.04 -26.15 -12.03
N GLU A 183 0.97 -25.98 -12.90
CA GLU A 183 2.37 -25.80 -12.54
C GLU A 183 2.65 -24.49 -11.77
N ILE A 184 1.72 -23.53 -11.86
CA ILE A 184 1.80 -22.24 -11.17
C ILE A 184 0.66 -22.05 -10.16
N GLY A 185 -0.02 -23.13 -9.75
CA GLY A 185 -1.13 -23.01 -8.81
C GLY A 185 -0.76 -22.39 -7.46
N TRP A 186 0.49 -22.56 -7.03
CA TRP A 186 1.05 -21.89 -5.84
C TRP A 186 1.03 -20.35 -5.93
N PHE A 187 0.94 -19.78 -7.13
CA PHE A 187 0.89 -18.33 -7.37
C PHE A 187 -0.53 -17.75 -7.27
N ALA A 188 -1.57 -18.60 -7.14
CA ALA A 188 -2.97 -18.16 -7.22
C ALA A 188 -3.32 -17.07 -6.20
N GLU A 189 -2.91 -17.22 -4.94
CA GLU A 189 -3.15 -16.20 -3.90
C GLU A 189 -2.48 -14.87 -4.25
N THR A 190 -1.24 -14.89 -4.75
CA THR A 190 -0.54 -13.67 -5.17
C THR A 190 -1.19 -13.02 -6.39
N ALA A 191 -1.70 -13.82 -7.33
CA ALA A 191 -2.42 -13.31 -8.48
C ALA A 191 -3.75 -12.64 -8.09
N ILE A 192 -4.45 -13.19 -7.09
CA ILE A 192 -5.65 -12.60 -6.50
C ILE A 192 -5.31 -11.25 -5.85
N GLU A 193 -4.26 -11.20 -5.04
CA GLU A 193 -3.81 -9.97 -4.39
C GLU A 193 -3.49 -8.86 -5.41
N VAL A 194 -2.77 -9.19 -6.48
CA VAL A 194 -2.46 -8.24 -7.57
C VAL A 194 -3.72 -7.77 -8.27
N ALA A 195 -4.63 -8.70 -8.60
CA ALA A 195 -5.88 -8.38 -9.28
C ALA A 195 -6.79 -7.48 -8.43
N LEU A 196 -6.91 -7.74 -7.13
CA LEU A 196 -7.68 -6.90 -6.20
C LEU A 196 -7.09 -5.49 -6.07
N ALA A 197 -5.76 -5.38 -5.91
CA ALA A 197 -5.08 -4.09 -5.85
C ALA A 197 -5.32 -3.28 -7.14
N ALA A 198 -5.20 -3.94 -8.30
CA ALA A 198 -5.43 -3.38 -9.62
C ALA A 198 -6.92 -3.13 -9.99
N LYS A 199 -7.86 -3.44 -9.08
CA LYS A 199 -9.31 -3.34 -9.30
C LYS A 199 -9.83 -4.25 -10.43
N ASP A 200 -9.08 -5.29 -10.78
CA ASP A 200 -9.48 -6.33 -11.74
C ASP A 200 -10.18 -7.49 -10.99
N TYR A 201 -11.39 -7.22 -10.53
CA TYR A 201 -12.15 -8.15 -9.69
C TYR A 201 -12.53 -9.45 -10.43
N GLU A 202 -12.74 -9.39 -11.75
CA GLU A 202 -13.05 -10.58 -12.54
C GLU A 202 -11.83 -11.51 -12.68
N ARG A 203 -10.62 -10.96 -12.78
CA ARG A 203 -9.40 -11.77 -12.73
C ARG A 203 -9.17 -12.38 -11.36
N ALA A 204 -9.44 -11.66 -10.27
CA ALA A 204 -9.40 -12.22 -8.92
C ALA A 204 -10.36 -13.43 -8.80
N ARG A 205 -11.62 -13.27 -9.27
CA ARG A 205 -12.62 -14.36 -9.31
C ARG A 205 -12.15 -15.55 -10.15
N THR A 206 -11.46 -15.30 -11.27
CA THR A 206 -10.91 -16.35 -12.13
C THR A 206 -9.86 -17.19 -11.42
N TRP A 207 -8.94 -16.56 -10.69
CA TRP A 207 -7.92 -17.27 -9.91
C TRP A 207 -8.51 -18.02 -8.71
N VAL A 208 -9.54 -17.49 -8.05
CA VAL A 208 -10.25 -18.22 -6.98
C VAL A 208 -10.92 -19.48 -7.53
N ARG A 209 -11.65 -19.38 -8.66
CA ARG A 209 -12.29 -20.56 -9.28
C ARG A 209 -11.26 -21.61 -9.71
N PHE A 210 -10.13 -21.17 -10.26
CA PHE A 210 -9.03 -22.06 -10.61
C PHE A 210 -8.47 -22.78 -9.37
N ALA A 211 -8.22 -22.06 -8.27
CA ALA A 211 -7.73 -22.65 -7.03
C ALA A 211 -8.72 -23.64 -6.41
N ALA A 212 -10.01 -23.36 -6.49
CA ALA A 212 -11.06 -24.29 -6.04
C ALA A 212 -11.09 -25.57 -6.87
N GLY A 213 -10.94 -25.48 -8.19
CA GLY A 213 -10.90 -26.67 -9.08
C GLY A 213 -9.61 -27.50 -8.94
N ALA A 214 -8.55 -26.93 -8.39
CA ALA A 214 -7.28 -27.60 -8.16
C ALA A 214 -7.14 -28.19 -6.74
N ASP A 215 -8.12 -27.98 -5.86
CA ASP A 215 -8.12 -28.48 -4.48
C ASP A 215 -8.36 -30.00 -4.45
N PRO A 216 -7.36 -30.83 -4.08
CA PRO A 216 -7.49 -32.28 -4.07
C PRO A 216 -8.37 -32.79 -2.92
N VAL A 217 -8.61 -31.97 -1.89
CA VAL A 217 -9.31 -32.39 -0.66
C VAL A 217 -10.83 -32.28 -0.82
N GLY A 218 -11.32 -31.63 -1.88
CA GLY A 218 -12.75 -31.44 -2.07
C GLY A 218 -13.37 -30.76 -0.86
N SER A 219 -12.83 -29.60 -0.47
CA SER A 219 -13.41 -28.82 0.62
C SER A 219 -14.90 -28.57 0.35
N ASP A 220 -15.75 -28.80 1.35
CA ASP A 220 -17.20 -28.55 1.27
C ASP A 220 -17.55 -27.08 0.92
N ALA A 221 -16.55 -26.20 1.01
CA ALA A 221 -16.62 -24.83 0.54
C ALA A 221 -16.64 -24.77 -1.00
N ARG A 222 -17.79 -24.43 -1.58
CA ARG A 222 -17.98 -24.19 -3.04
C ARG A 222 -16.94 -23.25 -3.68
N ALA A 223 -16.25 -22.44 -2.88
CA ALA A 223 -15.25 -21.46 -3.33
C ALA A 223 -13.78 -21.87 -3.04
N GLY A 224 -13.54 -23.07 -2.49
CA GLY A 224 -12.21 -23.58 -2.19
C GLY A 224 -11.46 -22.80 -1.09
N PRO A 225 -10.17 -23.12 -0.83
CA PRO A 225 -9.40 -22.53 0.25
C PRO A 225 -9.15 -21.02 0.11
N LEU A 226 -9.22 -20.48 -1.11
CA LEU A 226 -9.05 -19.05 -1.41
C LEU A 226 -10.38 -18.30 -1.56
N GLY A 227 -11.52 -18.95 -1.26
CA GLY A 227 -12.85 -18.38 -1.45
C GLY A 227 -13.11 -17.09 -0.67
N HIS A 228 -12.50 -16.95 0.52
CA HIS A 228 -12.63 -15.77 1.37
C HIS A 228 -12.14 -14.48 0.69
N TRP A 229 -11.21 -14.54 -0.27
CA TRP A 229 -10.78 -13.36 -1.03
C TRP A 229 -11.89 -12.74 -1.87
N LEU A 230 -12.94 -13.49 -2.22
CA LEU A 230 -14.10 -12.95 -2.93
C LEU A 230 -14.87 -11.94 -2.08
N ALA A 231 -14.84 -12.04 -0.75
CA ALA A 231 -15.46 -11.05 0.11
C ALA A 231 -14.79 -9.68 -0.04
N LEU A 232 -13.46 -9.63 -0.17
CA LEU A 232 -12.75 -8.38 -0.46
C LEU A 232 -13.06 -7.86 -1.86
N ALA A 233 -13.18 -8.74 -2.86
CA ALA A 233 -13.61 -8.36 -4.20
C ALA A 233 -15.00 -7.69 -4.15
N ASP A 234 -15.96 -8.29 -3.45
CA ASP A 234 -17.33 -7.80 -3.37
C ASP A 234 -17.44 -6.50 -2.56
N ILE A 235 -16.63 -6.35 -1.51
CA ILE A 235 -16.53 -5.09 -0.76
C ILE A 235 -16.04 -3.96 -1.68
N ALA A 236 -15.00 -4.22 -2.48
CA ALA A 236 -14.35 -3.23 -3.35
C ALA A 236 -15.13 -2.94 -4.65
N ASP A 237 -15.86 -3.92 -5.18
CA ASP A 237 -16.56 -3.85 -6.47
C ASP A 237 -17.90 -3.14 -6.36
N SER A 238 -17.91 -1.83 -6.65
CA SER A 238 -19.14 -1.02 -6.69
C SER A 238 -20.09 -1.39 -7.83
N THR A 239 -19.62 -2.08 -8.87
CA THR A 239 -20.41 -2.36 -10.08
C THR A 239 -21.35 -3.54 -9.89
N ARG A 240 -21.03 -4.43 -8.94
CA ARG A 240 -21.77 -5.67 -8.71
C ARG A 240 -22.67 -5.53 -7.48
N SER A 241 -23.93 -5.15 -7.72
CA SER A 241 -24.94 -5.06 -6.64
C SER A 241 -25.58 -6.41 -6.27
N ALA A 242 -25.57 -7.39 -7.18
CA ALA A 242 -26.13 -8.72 -6.99
C ALA A 242 -25.12 -9.67 -6.34
N GLY A 243 -25.56 -10.48 -5.37
CA GLY A 243 -24.72 -11.43 -4.63
C GLY A 243 -23.96 -10.85 -3.43
N ARG A 244 -24.34 -9.65 -2.97
CA ARG A 244 -23.77 -9.05 -1.75
C ARG A 244 -23.95 -10.01 -0.56
N GLY A 245 -22.84 -10.45 0.02
CA GLY A 245 -22.82 -11.34 1.17
C GLY A 245 -22.62 -12.83 0.85
N GLU A 246 -22.74 -13.26 -0.41
CA GLU A 246 -22.57 -14.67 -0.78
C GLU A 246 -21.16 -15.19 -0.45
N SER A 247 -20.15 -14.33 -0.65
CA SER A 247 -18.76 -14.64 -0.34
C SER A 247 -18.43 -14.63 1.17
N LEU A 248 -19.34 -14.17 2.03
CA LEU A 248 -19.11 -14.10 3.48
C LEU A 248 -19.13 -15.48 4.14
N ALA A 249 -19.74 -16.50 3.53
CA ALA A 249 -19.72 -17.87 4.05
C ALA A 249 -18.29 -18.41 4.23
N SER A 250 -17.39 -18.15 3.27
CA SER A 250 -15.97 -18.53 3.39
C SER A 250 -15.23 -17.72 4.47
N VAL A 251 -15.68 -16.48 4.74
CA VAL A 251 -15.13 -15.64 5.81
C VAL A 251 -15.58 -16.15 7.17
N GLU A 252 -16.86 -16.51 7.32
CA GLU A 252 -17.43 -17.15 8.50
C GLU A 252 -16.67 -18.42 8.88
N GLU A 253 -16.45 -19.31 7.92
CA GLU A 253 -15.72 -20.57 8.15
C GLU A 253 -14.31 -20.32 8.70
N LEU A 254 -13.58 -19.36 8.13
CA LEU A 254 -12.25 -19.00 8.59
C LEU A 254 -12.27 -18.28 9.95
N ALA A 255 -13.25 -17.42 10.20
CA ALA A 255 -13.41 -16.73 11.47
C ALA A 255 -13.69 -17.74 12.60
N LEU A 256 -14.58 -18.72 12.36
CA LEU A 256 -14.89 -19.79 13.32
C LEU A 256 -13.69 -20.71 13.58
N ARG A 257 -12.79 -20.86 12.60
CA ARG A 257 -11.49 -21.55 12.77
C ARG A 257 -10.40 -20.69 13.43
N GLY A 258 -10.72 -19.48 13.88
CA GLY A 258 -9.78 -18.58 14.57
C GLY A 258 -8.71 -17.97 13.65
N ARG A 259 -8.94 -17.96 12.33
CA ARG A 259 -7.98 -17.37 11.36
C ARG A 259 -8.10 -15.85 11.26
N PHE A 260 -9.13 -15.26 11.86
CA PHE A 260 -9.32 -13.81 11.95
C PHE A 260 -9.00 -13.34 13.36
N GLY A 261 -8.06 -12.40 13.49
CA GLY A 261 -7.77 -11.73 14.75
C GLY A 261 -8.89 -10.77 15.18
N ALA A 262 -8.97 -10.45 16.47
CA ALA A 262 -9.99 -9.55 17.04
C ALA A 262 -10.10 -8.22 16.29
N ASP A 263 -8.96 -7.53 16.09
CA ASP A 263 -8.91 -6.25 15.38
C ASP A 263 -9.50 -6.33 13.98
N LEU A 264 -9.19 -7.39 13.23
CA LEU A 264 -9.72 -7.60 11.90
C LEU A 264 -11.22 -7.92 11.91
N LEU A 265 -11.71 -8.71 12.87
CA LEU A 265 -13.15 -9.00 12.99
C LEU A 265 -13.97 -7.74 13.24
N HIS A 266 -13.53 -6.89 14.17
CA HIS A 266 -14.20 -5.62 14.44
C HIS A 266 -14.14 -4.65 13.26
N ARG A 267 -12.98 -4.56 12.58
CA ARG A 267 -12.84 -3.76 11.34
C ARG A 267 -13.75 -4.28 10.24
N LEU A 268 -13.80 -5.59 10.01
CA LEU A 268 -14.68 -6.21 9.02
C LEU A 268 -16.14 -5.89 9.33
N ALA A 269 -16.58 -6.06 10.57
CA ALA A 269 -17.95 -5.72 10.98
C ALA A 269 -18.27 -4.24 10.74
N ALA A 270 -17.35 -3.32 11.10
CA ALA A 270 -17.53 -1.89 10.88
C ALA A 270 -17.60 -1.51 9.39
N VAL A 271 -16.76 -2.13 8.55
CA VAL A 271 -16.77 -1.93 7.09
C VAL A 271 -18.06 -2.45 6.48
N LEU A 272 -18.47 -3.68 6.83
CA LEU A 272 -19.71 -4.27 6.31
C LEU A 272 -20.93 -3.45 6.71
N ASP A 273 -21.04 -3.05 7.98
CA ASP A 273 -22.12 -2.18 8.46
C ASP A 273 -22.13 -0.82 7.74
N ALA A 274 -20.98 -0.15 7.62
CA ALA A 274 -20.89 1.13 6.93
C ALA A 274 -21.22 1.05 5.43
N LEU A 275 -20.97 -0.11 4.80
CA LEU A 275 -21.30 -0.38 3.40
C LEU A 275 -22.73 -0.93 3.20
N ASP A 276 -23.55 -0.98 4.25
CA ASP A 276 -24.92 -1.54 4.27
C ASP A 276 -24.98 -3.02 3.85
N TYR A 277 -24.00 -3.83 4.27
CA TYR A 277 -24.09 -5.28 4.19
C TYR A 277 -24.89 -5.81 5.37
N ASN A 278 -25.72 -6.84 5.12
CA ASN A 278 -26.29 -7.60 6.20
C ASN A 278 -25.19 -8.49 6.81
N VAL A 279 -24.66 -8.10 7.97
CA VAL A 279 -23.58 -8.83 8.64
C VAL A 279 -24.12 -10.18 9.14
N PRO A 280 -23.55 -11.32 8.71
CA PRO A 280 -23.96 -12.62 9.20
C PRO A 280 -23.82 -12.73 10.72
N ILE A 281 -24.83 -13.33 11.37
CA ILE A 281 -24.85 -13.53 12.83
C ILE A 281 -23.57 -14.20 13.34
N PRO A 282 -23.03 -15.26 12.70
CA PRO A 282 -21.79 -15.87 13.17
C PRO A 282 -20.58 -14.92 13.20
N LEU A 283 -20.46 -14.03 12.21
CA LEU A 283 -19.40 -13.01 12.20
C LEU A 283 -19.62 -11.93 13.26
N TRP A 284 -20.87 -11.51 13.45
CA TRP A 284 -21.21 -10.54 14.47
C TRP A 284 -20.95 -11.08 15.88
N GLU A 285 -21.31 -12.33 16.14
CA GLU A 285 -21.00 -13.02 17.39
C GLU A 285 -19.50 -13.21 17.60
N ALA A 286 -18.76 -13.60 16.54
CA ALA A 286 -17.32 -13.75 16.62
C ALA A 286 -16.63 -12.43 17.01
N ALA A 287 -17.02 -11.31 16.41
CA ALA A 287 -16.51 -9.99 16.79
C ALA A 287 -16.94 -9.59 18.21
N SER A 288 -18.19 -9.86 18.60
CA SER A 288 -18.71 -9.48 19.93
C SER A 288 -18.08 -10.26 21.09
N ARG A 289 -17.54 -11.45 20.81
CA ARG A 289 -16.85 -12.29 21.81
C ARG A 289 -15.38 -11.94 22.00
N THR A 290 -14.79 -11.13 21.12
CA THR A 290 -13.40 -10.68 21.25
C THR A 290 -13.30 -9.36 22.01
N PRO A 291 -12.18 -9.10 22.73
CA PRO A 291 -11.97 -7.80 23.36
C PRO A 291 -12.01 -6.68 22.33
N GLN A 292 -12.66 -5.56 22.67
CA GLN A 292 -12.74 -4.42 21.77
C GLN A 292 -11.35 -3.82 21.52
N PRO A 293 -10.92 -3.68 20.26
CA PRO A 293 -9.68 -3.03 19.90
C PRO A 293 -9.68 -1.57 20.37
N ALA A 294 -8.65 -1.18 21.11
CA ALA A 294 -8.40 0.21 21.50
C ALA A 294 -7.38 0.92 20.58
N GLY A 295 -6.94 0.24 19.53
CA GLY A 295 -5.90 0.72 18.62
C GLY A 295 -6.42 1.62 17.49
N GLY A 296 -5.48 2.32 16.86
CA GLY A 296 -5.74 3.17 15.69
C GLY A 296 -5.89 4.65 16.01
N HIS A 297 -5.78 5.48 14.99
CA HIS A 297 -5.91 6.92 15.10
C HIS A 297 -7.38 7.33 15.26
N LEU A 298 -7.69 7.98 16.38
CA LEU A 298 -8.96 8.67 16.59
C LEU A 298 -8.71 10.18 16.41
N PRO A 299 -9.46 10.87 15.54
CA PRO A 299 -9.24 12.28 15.30
C PRO A 299 -9.67 13.15 16.49
N GLU A 300 -9.21 14.40 16.48
CA GLU A 300 -9.61 15.42 17.44
C GLU A 300 -11.13 15.60 17.50
N THR A 301 -11.62 16.08 18.65
CA THR A 301 -13.05 16.33 18.85
C THR A 301 -13.61 17.27 17.79
N GLY A 302 -14.81 16.98 17.31
CA GLY A 302 -15.49 17.78 16.28
C GLY A 302 -15.19 17.39 14.83
N VAL A 303 -14.07 16.73 14.53
CA VAL A 303 -13.73 16.31 13.14
C VAL A 303 -14.79 15.39 12.53
N LEU A 304 -15.29 14.41 13.30
CA LEU A 304 -16.35 13.50 12.82
C LEU A 304 -17.71 14.20 12.66
N SER A 305 -18.00 15.20 13.49
CA SER A 305 -19.20 16.04 13.34
C SER A 305 -19.12 16.90 12.08
N GLU A 306 -17.95 17.50 11.83
CA GLU A 306 -17.67 18.28 10.62
C GLU A 306 -17.81 17.42 9.36
N LEU A 307 -17.29 16.18 9.41
CA LEU A 307 -17.42 15.19 8.34
C LEU A 307 -18.90 14.83 8.05
N LEU A 308 -19.68 14.63 9.11
CA LEU A 308 -21.11 14.37 9.01
C LEU A 308 -21.86 15.54 8.35
N ASP A 309 -21.53 16.77 8.73
CA ASP A 309 -22.16 17.97 8.17
C ASP A 309 -21.76 18.21 6.71
N ALA A 310 -20.48 18.12 6.38
CA ALA A 310 -19.98 18.26 5.02
C ALA A 310 -20.59 17.21 4.08
N SER A 311 -20.69 15.95 4.53
CA SER A 311 -21.29 14.87 3.73
C SER A 311 -22.79 15.02 3.55
N LYS A 312 -23.53 15.53 4.54
CA LYS A 312 -24.97 15.86 4.40
C LYS A 312 -25.19 16.96 3.37
N LYS A 313 -24.30 17.96 3.34
CA LYS A 313 -24.32 19.05 2.35
C LYS A 313 -23.80 18.63 0.97
N LYS A 314 -23.25 17.42 0.83
CA LYS A 314 -22.61 16.90 -0.39
C LYS A 314 -21.46 17.78 -0.89
N GLU A 315 -20.71 18.36 0.05
CA GLU A 315 -19.49 19.09 -0.27
C GLU A 315 -18.37 18.08 -0.57
N PHE A 316 -18.32 17.55 -1.80
CA PHE A 316 -17.48 16.40 -2.16
C PHE A 316 -16.00 16.57 -1.75
N GLY A 317 -15.35 17.64 -2.22
CA GLY A 317 -13.93 17.88 -1.93
C GLY A 317 -13.66 18.08 -0.44
N HIS A 318 -14.56 18.76 0.26
CA HIS A 318 -14.45 18.99 1.70
C HIS A 318 -14.61 17.68 2.48
N THR A 319 -15.60 16.86 2.10
CA THR A 319 -15.84 15.53 2.69
C THR A 319 -14.62 14.64 2.55
N VAL A 320 -13.98 14.63 1.36
CA VAL A 320 -12.75 13.85 1.13
C VAL A 320 -11.61 14.32 2.02
N LEU A 321 -11.36 15.62 2.11
CA LEU A 321 -10.27 16.17 2.94
C LEU A 321 -10.49 15.90 4.43
N ILE A 322 -11.73 16.03 4.93
CA ILE A 322 -12.04 15.71 6.33
C ILE A 322 -11.94 14.19 6.57
N ALA A 323 -12.38 13.34 5.64
CA ALA A 323 -12.22 11.90 5.76
C ALA A 323 -10.73 11.50 5.82
N MET A 324 -9.88 12.10 4.99
CA MET A 324 -8.43 11.91 5.05
C MET A 324 -7.85 12.35 6.39
N LYS A 325 -8.29 13.51 6.91
CA LYS A 325 -7.90 13.98 8.26
C LYS A 325 -8.36 13.02 9.36
N ALA A 326 -9.57 12.48 9.24
CA ALA A 326 -10.16 11.58 10.23
C ALA A 326 -9.44 10.22 10.31
N MET A 327 -8.93 9.71 9.20
CA MET A 327 -8.16 8.45 9.15
C MET A 327 -6.76 8.58 9.76
N GLY A 328 -6.18 9.78 9.71
CA GLY A 328 -4.85 10.05 10.22
C GLY A 328 -3.71 9.60 9.30
N PRO A 329 -2.46 9.61 9.79
CA PRO A 329 -1.26 9.52 8.96
C PRO A 329 -1.05 8.15 8.29
N ASN A 330 -1.66 7.10 8.84
CA ASN A 330 -1.51 5.72 8.36
C ASN A 330 -2.71 5.26 7.51
N GLY A 331 -3.59 6.19 7.11
CA GLY A 331 -4.75 5.91 6.27
C GLY A 331 -5.74 4.90 6.89
N ALA A 332 -6.42 4.15 6.03
CA ALA A 332 -7.52 3.25 6.39
C ALA A 332 -7.09 2.14 7.37
N GLU A 333 -5.91 1.57 7.16
CA GLU A 333 -5.35 0.50 7.98
C GLU A 333 -5.08 0.97 9.42
N GLY A 334 -4.55 2.19 9.57
CA GLY A 334 -4.22 2.76 10.87
C GLY A 334 -5.36 3.54 11.55
N ALA A 335 -6.49 3.76 10.87
CA ALA A 335 -7.62 4.48 11.43
C ALA A 335 -8.29 3.68 12.57
N HIS A 336 -8.82 4.38 13.57
CA HIS A 336 -9.72 3.79 14.56
C HIS A 336 -11.05 3.40 13.89
N MET A 337 -11.67 2.30 14.33
CA MET A 337 -12.86 1.72 13.68
C MET A 337 -14.05 2.69 13.58
N ILE A 338 -14.23 3.58 14.56
CA ILE A 338 -15.26 4.62 14.54
C ILE A 338 -14.99 5.61 13.40
N ALA A 339 -13.78 6.14 13.32
CA ALA A 339 -13.38 7.08 12.27
C ALA A 339 -13.45 6.43 10.89
N LEU A 340 -13.08 5.15 10.78
CA LEU A 340 -13.20 4.36 9.55
C LEU A 340 -14.67 4.24 9.11
N GLY A 341 -15.55 3.75 9.99
CA GLY A 341 -16.96 3.55 9.68
C GLY A 341 -17.66 4.86 9.30
N ASP A 342 -17.40 5.94 10.06
CA ASP A 342 -17.97 7.26 9.77
C ASP A 342 -17.45 7.86 8.47
N SER A 343 -16.17 7.65 8.13
CA SER A 343 -15.60 8.06 6.85
C SER A 343 -16.23 7.34 5.67
N ILE A 344 -16.41 6.02 5.77
CA ILE A 344 -17.09 5.22 4.73
C ILE A 344 -18.53 5.73 4.55
N ARG A 345 -19.30 5.87 5.63
CA ARG A 345 -20.69 6.38 5.56
C ARG A 345 -20.76 7.80 5.00
N ALA A 346 -19.82 8.66 5.36
CA ALA A 346 -19.76 10.04 4.87
C ALA A 346 -19.47 10.11 3.37
N LEU A 347 -18.49 9.33 2.87
CA LEU A 347 -18.19 9.22 1.45
C LEU A 347 -19.41 8.71 0.65
N LYS A 348 -20.09 7.67 1.15
CA LYS A 348 -21.33 7.17 0.53
C LYS A 348 -22.43 8.23 0.48
N ARG A 349 -22.66 8.94 1.60
CA ARG A 349 -23.67 10.01 1.68
C ARG A 349 -23.38 11.15 0.72
N ALA A 350 -22.09 11.45 0.53
CA ALA A 350 -21.63 12.42 -0.45
C ALA A 350 -21.65 11.86 -1.89
N GLY A 351 -22.12 10.64 -2.17
CA GLY A 351 -22.21 10.07 -3.52
C GLY A 351 -20.89 9.48 -4.06
N LEU A 352 -19.89 9.30 -3.21
CA LEU A 352 -18.58 8.72 -3.53
C LEU A 352 -18.54 7.22 -3.19
N GLU A 353 -19.52 6.46 -3.67
CA GLU A 353 -19.64 5.01 -3.40
C GLU A 353 -18.38 4.21 -3.81
N PRO A 354 -17.74 4.44 -4.98
CA PRO A 354 -16.52 3.73 -5.35
C PRO A 354 -15.38 3.98 -4.37
N ASP A 355 -15.22 5.22 -3.89
CA ASP A 355 -14.18 5.60 -2.93
C ASP A 355 -14.45 5.01 -1.55
N ALA A 356 -15.72 5.02 -1.09
CA ALA A 356 -16.12 4.41 0.17
C ALA A 356 -15.83 2.90 0.20
N ARG A 357 -16.11 2.21 -0.90
CA ARG A 357 -15.83 0.77 -1.06
C ARG A 357 -14.35 0.48 -1.13
N ARG A 358 -13.60 1.29 -1.89
CA ARG A 358 -12.15 1.17 -1.95
C ARG A 358 -11.51 1.40 -0.58
N LEU A 359 -12.03 2.36 0.19
CA LEU A 359 -11.59 2.60 1.56
C LEU A 359 -11.84 1.38 2.47
N GLY A 360 -13.02 0.76 2.36
CA GLY A 360 -13.32 -0.48 3.07
C GLY A 360 -12.38 -1.63 2.71
N PHE A 361 -12.01 -1.77 1.44
CA PHE A 361 -11.02 -2.74 0.99
C PHE A 361 -9.63 -2.47 1.60
N GLU A 362 -9.14 -1.23 1.51
CA GLU A 362 -7.82 -0.85 2.03
C GLU A 362 -7.69 -1.08 3.53
N ALA A 363 -8.77 -0.85 4.30
CA ALA A 363 -8.80 -1.09 5.73
C ALA A 363 -8.68 -2.58 6.12
N LEU A 364 -8.99 -3.51 5.22
CA LEU A 364 -9.03 -4.94 5.48
C LEU A 364 -7.89 -5.71 4.80
N PHE A 365 -7.40 -5.23 3.66
CA PHE A 365 -6.51 -5.98 2.78
C PHE A 365 -5.15 -6.35 3.44
N ALA A 366 -4.55 -5.42 4.19
CA ALA A 366 -3.23 -5.62 4.77
C ALA A 366 -3.23 -6.77 5.79
N SER A 367 -4.24 -6.81 6.66
CA SER A 367 -4.38 -7.82 7.72
C SER A 367 -5.21 -9.04 7.32
N TRP A 368 -5.73 -9.08 6.08
CA TRP A 368 -6.52 -10.21 5.58
C TRP A 368 -5.75 -11.53 5.70
N PRO A 369 -6.39 -12.64 6.11
CA PRO A 369 -5.70 -13.90 6.30
C PRO A 369 -5.09 -14.38 4.99
N ARG A 370 -3.84 -14.82 5.04
CA ARG A 370 -3.14 -15.44 3.92
C ARG A 370 -2.93 -16.93 4.20
N SER A 371 -2.91 -17.73 3.14
CA SER A 371 -2.80 -19.19 3.23
C SER A 371 -1.46 -19.60 3.83
N ALA A 372 -0.43 -18.78 3.63
CA ALA A 372 0.84 -18.91 4.30
C ALA A 372 1.10 -17.68 5.18
N ALA A 373 1.24 -17.94 6.48
CA ALA A 373 1.99 -17.04 7.34
C ALA A 373 3.46 -17.20 6.93
N TYR A 374 3.99 -16.22 6.21
CA TYR A 374 5.40 -16.15 5.84
C TYR A 374 6.12 -15.17 6.74
#